data_AF-A0A357F7S6-F1
#
_entry.id   AF-A0A357F7S6-F1
#
_cell.length_a   1.000
_cell.length_b   1.000
_cell.length_c   1.000
_cell.angle_alpha   90.00
_cell.angle_beta   90.00
_cell.angle_gamma   90.00
#
_symmetry.space_group_name_H-M   'P 1'
#
loop_
_entity.id
_entity.type
_entity.pdbx_description
1 polymer ?
#
loop_
_entity_poly.entity_id
_entity_poly.type
_entity_poly.pdbx_seq_one_letter_code
_entity_poly.pdbx_strand_id
1 'polypeptide(L)'
;MKIRQNPTALNTLRHASNYFSKVKGGIERLSSGVKINKGADGPASLIASERLRGNIAGLKQVYSNVSTSVSLLQTAEAALNEVSNMLIKIKQLTVHALNEATNSSDMLAADQQEIENLLSSIDRISQNTEFGG
;
A
#
# COMPACT_ATOMS: atom_id res chain seq x y z
N MET A 1 -47.25 13.48 57.10
CA MET A 1 -45.91 13.67 56.53
C MET A 1 -44.94 12.75 57.28
N LYS A 2 -44.51 11.62 56.70
CA LYS A 2 -43.60 10.68 57.38
C LYS A 2 -42.16 11.20 57.26
N ILE A 3 -41.54 11.53 58.39
CA ILE A 3 -40.17 12.08 58.48
C ILE A 3 -39.08 11.08 58.02
N ARG A 4 -39.41 9.78 57.91
CA ARG A 4 -38.44 8.72 57.56
C ARG A 4 -38.14 8.56 56.07
N GLN A 5 -38.98 9.08 55.18
CA GLN A 5 -38.73 9.05 53.73
C GLN A 5 -39.14 10.39 53.14
N ASN A 6 -38.19 11.06 52.48
CA ASN A 6 -38.43 12.32 51.78
C ASN A 6 -38.59 12.02 50.27
N PRO A 7 -39.82 11.82 49.76
CA PRO A 7 -40.06 11.47 48.36
C PRO A 7 -39.65 12.59 47.40
N THR A 8 -39.74 13.86 47.82
CA THR A 8 -39.30 15.01 47.03
C THR A 8 -37.78 14.98 46.85
N ALA A 9 -37.02 14.74 47.92
CA ALA A 9 -35.57 14.58 47.85
C ALA A 9 -35.15 13.34 47.04
N LEU A 10 -35.90 12.24 47.12
CA LEU A 10 -35.64 11.05 46.30
C LEU A 10 -35.90 11.33 44.80
N ASN A 11 -36.93 12.11 44.48
CA ASN A 11 -37.21 12.50 43.10
C ASN A 11 -36.13 13.46 42.55
N THR A 12 -35.71 14.45 43.33
CA THR A 12 -34.62 15.36 42.93
C THR A 12 -33.31 14.59 42.75
N LEU A 13 -32.99 13.61 43.60
CA LEU A 13 -31.84 12.73 43.44
C LEU A 13 -31.90 11.92 42.14
N ARG A 14 -33.07 11.37 41.80
CA ARG A 14 -33.28 10.66 40.52
C ARG A 14 -33.04 11.57 39.31
N HIS A 15 -33.56 12.80 39.35
CA HIS A 15 -33.35 13.78 38.28
C HIS A 15 -31.87 14.20 38.15
N ALA A 16 -31.20 14.43 39.28
CA ALA A 16 -29.78 14.74 39.31
C ALA A 16 -28.95 13.59 38.74
N SER A 17 -29.23 12.35 39.14
CA SER A 17 -28.57 11.15 38.60
C SER A 17 -28.74 11.01 37.08
N ASN A 18 -29.95 11.24 36.56
CA ASN A 18 -30.22 11.26 35.13
C ASN A 18 -29.44 12.37 34.40
N TYR A 19 -29.34 13.56 34.99
CA TYR A 19 -28.57 14.67 34.43
C TYR A 19 -27.07 14.35 34.38
N PHE A 20 -26.51 13.81 35.47
CA PHE A 20 -25.12 13.37 35.52
C PHE A 20 -24.81 12.31 34.45
N SER A 21 -25.74 11.36 34.21
CA SER A 21 -25.59 10.36 33.15
C SER A 21 -25.53 10.99 31.74
N LYS A 22 -26.38 11.99 31.46
CA LYS A 22 -26.36 12.73 30.19
C LYS A 22 -25.07 13.53 30.00
N VAL A 23 -24.61 14.23 31.04
CA VAL A 23 -23.35 14.98 31.02
C VAL A 23 -22.17 14.04 30.77
N LYS A 24 -22.15 12.88 31.44
CA LYS A 24 -21.12 11.84 31.22
C LYS A 24 -21.09 11.36 29.77
N GLY A 25 -22.26 11.12 29.15
CA GLY A 25 -22.33 10.75 27.73
C GLY A 25 -21.85 11.86 26.79
N GLY A 26 -22.14 13.13 27.12
CA GLY A 26 -21.62 14.29 26.39
C GLY A 26 -20.09 14.41 26.47
N ILE A 27 -19.52 14.22 27.67
CA ILE A 27 -18.07 14.19 27.88
C ILE A 27 -17.43 13.07 27.08
N GLU A 28 -18.01 11.87 27.08
CA GLU A 28 -17.47 10.72 26.34
C GLU A 28 -17.44 10.96 24.82
N ARG A 29 -18.46 11.61 24.26
CA ARG A 29 -18.47 12.04 22.86
C ARG A 29 -17.45 13.14 22.57
N LEU A 30 -17.29 14.09 23.48
CA LEU A 30 -16.27 15.14 23.36
C LEU A 30 -14.85 14.56 23.40
N SER A 31 -14.59 13.64 24.33
CA SER A 31 -13.29 12.98 24.47
C SER A 31 -12.96 12.03 23.31
N SER A 32 -13.96 11.36 22.74
CA SER A 32 -13.76 10.44 21.60
C SER A 32 -13.83 11.15 20.24
N GLY A 33 -14.38 12.36 20.18
CA GLY A 33 -14.60 13.11 18.93
C GLY A 33 -15.64 12.49 18.00
N VAL A 34 -16.29 11.39 18.40
CA VAL A 34 -17.29 10.69 17.57
C VAL A 34 -18.68 10.80 18.18
N LYS A 35 -19.66 11.09 17.33
CA LYS A 35 -21.07 11.22 17.73
C LYS A 35 -21.70 9.89 18.20
N ILE A 36 -21.20 8.76 17.70
CA ILE A 36 -21.72 7.42 17.98
C ILE A 36 -20.59 6.62 18.63
N ASN A 37 -20.69 6.37 19.94
CA ASN A 37 -19.68 5.63 20.70
C ASN A 37 -20.17 4.28 21.25
N LYS A 38 -21.49 4.11 21.40
CA LYS A 38 -22.13 2.95 22.05
C LYS A 38 -23.24 2.40 21.17
N GLY A 39 -23.47 1.09 21.27
CA GLY A 39 -24.63 0.43 20.63
C GLY A 39 -25.97 1.00 21.09
N ALA A 40 -26.02 1.60 22.28
CA ALA A 40 -27.19 2.28 22.84
C ALA A 40 -27.54 3.61 22.13
N ASP A 41 -26.59 4.23 21.41
CA ASP A 41 -26.82 5.49 20.67
C ASP A 41 -27.55 5.26 19.33
N GLY A 42 -27.57 4.01 18.85
CA GLY A 42 -28.15 3.62 17.57
C GLY A 42 -27.42 2.40 16.99
N PRO A 43 -27.92 1.16 17.19
CA PRO A 43 -27.20 -0.04 16.79
C PRO A 43 -26.97 -0.10 15.28
N ALA A 44 -27.94 0.32 14.47
CA ALA A 44 -27.81 0.35 13.00
C ALA A 44 -26.72 1.35 12.53
N SER A 45 -26.67 2.54 13.13
CA SER A 45 -25.68 3.57 12.77
C SER A 45 -24.28 3.22 13.25
N LEU A 46 -24.15 2.54 14.40
CA LEU A 46 -22.88 1.99 14.86
C LEU A 46 -22.39 0.88 13.89
N ILE A 47 -23.25 -0.06 13.51
CA ILE A 47 -22.89 -1.12 12.55
C ILE A 47 -22.43 -0.52 11.21
N ALA A 48 -23.14 0.49 10.69
CA ALA A 48 -22.71 1.18 9.47
C ALA A 48 -21.35 1.86 9.64
N SER A 49 -21.11 2.53 10.77
CA SER A 49 -19.82 3.16 11.09
C SER A 49 -18.68 2.13 11.17
N GLU A 50 -18.90 0.99 11.82
CA GLU A 50 -17.89 -0.07 11.92
C GLU A 50 -17.61 -0.74 10.57
N ARG A 51 -18.65 -0.94 9.74
CA ARG A 51 -18.45 -1.38 8.35
C ARG A 51 -17.59 -0.39 7.55
N LEU A 52 -17.86 0.90 7.68
CA LEU A 52 -17.04 1.94 7.02
C LEU A 52 -15.61 1.96 7.57
N ARG A 53 -15.40 1.82 8.89
CA ARG A 53 -14.05 1.68 9.47
C ARG A 53 -13.33 0.46 8.93
N GLY A 54 -14.01 -0.69 8.82
CA GLY A 54 -13.49 -1.90 8.22
C GLY A 54 -13.08 -1.68 6.75
N ASN A 55 -13.93 -1.03 5.96
CA ASN A 55 -13.63 -0.68 4.57
C ASN A 55 -12.42 0.27 4.48
N ILE A 56 -12.32 1.27 5.35
CA ILE A 56 -11.17 2.19 5.38
C ILE A 56 -9.88 1.43 5.71
N ALA A 57 -9.91 0.52 6.68
CA ALA A 57 -8.76 -0.32 7.00
C ALA A 57 -8.37 -1.22 5.82
N GLY A 58 -9.36 -1.83 5.15
CA GLY A 58 -9.14 -2.61 3.94
C GLY A 58 -8.53 -1.78 2.80
N LEU A 59 -9.08 -0.59 2.52
CA LEU A 59 -8.56 0.32 1.50
C LEU A 59 -7.14 0.79 1.80
N LYS A 60 -6.79 1.03 3.06
CA LYS A 60 -5.40 1.34 3.45
C LYS A 60 -4.44 0.20 3.12
N GLN A 61 -4.86 -1.05 3.36
CA GLN A 61 -4.04 -2.21 2.97
C GLN A 61 -3.94 -2.33 1.46
N VAL A 62 -5.05 -2.14 0.73
CA VAL A 62 -5.03 -2.14 -0.75
C VAL A 62 -4.08 -1.08 -1.27
N TYR A 63 -4.09 0.13 -0.70
CA TYR A 63 -3.16 1.19 -1.08
C TYR A 63 -1.70 0.78 -0.87
N SER A 64 -1.37 0.19 0.28
CA SER A 64 -0.03 -0.34 0.53
C SER A 64 0.35 -1.44 -0.46
N ASN A 65 -0.57 -2.35 -0.77
CA ASN A 65 -0.34 -3.43 -1.72
C ASN A 65 -0.09 -2.89 -3.13
N VAL A 66 -0.90 -1.93 -3.58
CA VAL A 66 -0.72 -1.25 -4.87
C VAL A 66 0.62 -0.54 -4.93
N SER A 67 1.02 0.16 -3.86
CA SER A 67 2.33 0.80 -3.80
C SER A 67 3.46 -0.22 -3.97
N THR A 68 3.38 -1.38 -3.33
CA THR A 68 4.36 -2.46 -3.51
C THR A 68 4.34 -3.03 -4.92
N SER A 69 3.15 -3.21 -5.52
CA SER A 69 3.03 -3.65 -6.92
C SER A 69 3.63 -2.64 -7.90
N VAL A 70 3.48 -1.35 -7.65
CA VAL A 70 4.14 -0.30 -8.46
C VAL A 70 5.65 -0.42 -8.35
N SER A 71 6.20 -0.58 -7.15
CA SER A 71 7.64 -0.76 -6.96
C SER A 71 8.17 -2.02 -7.68
N LEU A 72 7.43 -3.13 -7.62
CA LEU A 72 7.74 -4.36 -8.36
C LEU A 72 7.82 -4.10 -9.87
N LEU A 73 6.81 -3.42 -10.42
CA LEU A 73 6.79 -3.08 -11.85
C LEU A 73 7.93 -2.15 -12.25
N GLN A 74 8.31 -1.20 -11.39
CA GLN A 74 9.46 -0.32 -11.63
C GLN A 74 10.78 -1.09 -11.65
N THR A 75 10.96 -2.09 -10.78
CA THR A 75 12.14 -2.97 -10.83
C THR A 75 12.17 -3.77 -12.14
N ALA A 76 11.04 -4.30 -12.58
CA ALA A 76 10.94 -5.00 -13.86
C ALA A 76 11.22 -4.06 -15.05
N GLU A 77 10.70 -2.83 -15.02
CA GLU A 77 10.93 -1.83 -16.06
C GLU A 77 12.41 -1.44 -16.16
N ALA A 78 13.08 -1.23 -15.02
CA ALA A 78 14.50 -0.94 -14.99
C ALA A 78 15.33 -2.09 -15.60
N ALA A 79 15.02 -3.34 -15.24
CA ALA A 79 15.68 -4.51 -15.82
C ALA A 79 15.44 -4.63 -17.33
N LEU A 80 14.21 -4.39 -17.80
CA LEU A 80 13.89 -4.39 -19.23
C LEU A 80 14.61 -3.28 -20.00
N ASN A 81 14.82 -2.11 -19.38
CA ASN A 81 15.61 -1.04 -19.99
C ASN A 81 17.07 -1.46 -20.19
N GLU A 82 17.68 -2.15 -19.23
CA GLU A 82 19.04 -2.70 -19.40
C GLU A 82 19.09 -3.75 -20.52
N VAL A 83 18.11 -4.66 -20.58
CA VAL A 83 18.01 -5.64 -21.68
C VAL A 83 17.87 -4.94 -23.04
N SER A 84 17.02 -3.90 -23.12
CA SER A 84 16.84 -3.10 -24.34
C SER A 84 18.15 -2.45 -24.79
N ASN A 85 18.91 -1.84 -23.86
CA ASN A 85 20.19 -1.23 -24.16
C ASN A 85 21.22 -2.25 -24.70
N MET A 86 21.28 -3.44 -24.08
CA MET A 86 22.14 -4.52 -24.57
C MET A 86 21.74 -5.00 -25.96
N LEU A 87 20.45 -5.15 -26.25
CA LEU A 87 19.96 -5.52 -27.59
C LEU A 87 20.31 -4.46 -28.65
N ILE A 88 20.23 -3.17 -28.30
CA ILE A 88 20.68 -2.08 -29.18
C ILE A 88 22.18 -2.21 -29.45
N LYS A 89 22.99 -2.54 -28.43
CA LYS A 89 24.42 -2.76 -28.60
C LYS A 89 24.74 -3.97 -29.48
N ILE A 90 24.03 -5.09 -29.30
CA ILE A 90 24.14 -6.27 -30.18
C ILE A 90 23.85 -5.85 -31.63
N LYS A 91 22.76 -5.10 -31.88
CA LYS A 91 22.44 -4.61 -33.22
C LYS A 91 23.57 -3.74 -33.81
N GLN A 92 24.19 -2.88 -33.01
CA GLN A 92 25.33 -2.07 -33.45
C GLN A 92 26.53 -2.95 -33.83
N LEU A 93 26.85 -3.96 -33.02
CA LEU A 93 27.93 -4.91 -33.31
C LEU A 93 27.65 -5.73 -34.56
N THR A 94 26.40 -6.16 -34.78
CA THR A 94 26.02 -6.86 -36.01
C THR A 94 26.19 -5.98 -37.25
N VAL A 95 25.76 -4.71 -37.20
CA VAL A 95 25.97 -3.77 -38.31
C VAL A 95 27.45 -3.49 -38.52
N HIS A 96 28.23 -3.39 -37.45
CA HIS A 96 29.68 -3.24 -37.52
C HIS A 96 30.30 -4.45 -38.22
N ALA A 97 29.99 -5.68 -37.79
CA ALA A 97 30.49 -6.93 -38.39
C ALA A 97 30.15 -7.08 -39.88
N LEU A 98 28.97 -6.59 -40.33
CA LEU A 98 28.58 -6.61 -41.74
C LEU A 98 29.44 -5.71 -42.65
N ASN A 99 30.27 -4.83 -42.09
CA ASN A 99 31.18 -4.00 -42.88
C ASN A 99 32.45 -4.76 -43.28
N GLU A 100 32.31 -5.71 -44.21
CA GLU A 100 33.37 -6.61 -44.69
C GLU A 100 34.56 -5.87 -45.35
N ALA A 101 34.35 -4.64 -45.81
CA ALA A 101 35.40 -3.84 -46.45
C ALA A 101 36.44 -3.28 -45.45
N THR A 102 36.08 -3.18 -44.17
CA THR A 102 36.94 -2.57 -43.14
C THR A 102 37.31 -3.51 -42.00
N ASN A 103 36.58 -4.61 -41.81
CA ASN A 103 36.81 -5.52 -40.69
C ASN A 103 37.76 -6.66 -41.05
N SER A 104 38.73 -6.90 -40.16
CA SER A 104 39.55 -8.11 -40.20
C SER A 104 38.83 -9.31 -39.56
N SER A 105 39.35 -10.51 -39.79
CA SER A 105 38.88 -11.73 -39.10
C SER A 105 38.92 -11.61 -37.58
N ASP A 106 39.92 -10.94 -37.04
CA ASP A 106 40.09 -10.77 -35.59
C ASP A 106 39.04 -9.79 -35.02
N MET A 107 38.68 -8.76 -35.78
CA MET A 107 37.59 -7.83 -35.42
C MET A 107 36.24 -8.53 -35.40
N LEU A 108 35.97 -9.38 -36.42
CA LEU A 108 34.75 -10.19 -36.46
C LEU A 108 34.66 -11.17 -35.28
N ALA A 109 35.78 -11.81 -34.92
CA ALA A 109 35.83 -12.70 -33.75
C ALA A 109 35.60 -11.94 -32.44
N ALA A 110 36.17 -10.74 -32.30
CA ALA A 110 35.95 -9.89 -31.13
C ALA A 110 34.48 -9.42 -31.01
N ASP A 111 33.86 -9.01 -32.12
CA ASP A 111 32.44 -8.62 -32.15
C ASP A 111 31.54 -9.80 -31.76
N GLN A 112 31.83 -11.00 -32.24
CA GLN A 112 31.10 -12.23 -31.89
C GLN A 112 31.21 -12.53 -30.39
N GLN A 113 32.42 -12.44 -29.82
CA GLN A 113 32.64 -12.66 -28.39
C GLN A 113 31.87 -11.65 -27.53
N GLU A 114 31.82 -10.39 -27.95
CA GLU A 114 31.05 -9.35 -27.24
C GLU A 114 29.54 -9.60 -27.32
N ILE A 115 29.04 -10.03 -28.48
CA ILE A 115 27.62 -10.43 -28.63
C ILE A 115 27.28 -11.58 -27.67
N GLU A 116 28.13 -12.61 -27.57
CA GLU A 116 27.93 -13.73 -26.65
C GLU A 116 27.92 -13.27 -25.18
N ASN A 117 28.81 -12.36 -24.80
CA ASN A 117 28.84 -11.77 -23.46
C ASN A 117 27.56 -10.98 -23.14
N LEU A 118 27.04 -10.22 -24.11
CA LEU A 118 25.79 -9.47 -23.97
C LEU A 118 24.59 -10.41 -23.85
N LEU A 119 24.53 -11.48 -24.63
CA LEU A 119 23.47 -12.50 -24.51
C LEU A 119 23.49 -13.19 -23.15
N SER A 120 24.68 -13.60 -22.66
CA SER A 120 24.84 -14.16 -21.31
C SER A 120 24.41 -13.18 -20.22
N SER A 121 24.69 -11.89 -20.42
CA SER A 121 24.26 -10.84 -19.49
C SER A 121 22.74 -10.64 -19.48
N ILE A 122 22.08 -10.74 -20.64
CA ILE A 122 20.61 -10.73 -20.75
C ILE A 122 20.01 -11.92 -19.98
N ASP A 123 20.53 -13.12 -20.19
CA ASP A 123 20.07 -14.32 -19.47
C ASP A 123 20.23 -14.16 -17.95
N ARG A 124 21.37 -13.60 -17.51
CA ARG A 124 21.61 -13.32 -16.09
C ARG A 124 20.63 -12.31 -15.52
N ILE A 125 20.32 -11.22 -16.23
CA ILE A 125 19.30 -10.25 -15.79
C ILE A 125 17.94 -10.95 -15.71
N SER A 126 17.58 -11.77 -16.69
CA SER A 126 16.31 -12.50 -16.68
C SER A 126 16.19 -13.47 -15.51
N GLN A 127 17.28 -14.10 -15.08
CA GLN A 127 17.27 -15.09 -13.99
C GLN A 127 17.38 -14.46 -12.60
N ASN A 128 18.05 -13.32 -12.47
CA ASN A 128 18.41 -12.73 -11.18
C ASN A 128 17.61 -11.45 -10.84
N THR A 129 16.69 -11.00 -11.71
CA THR A 129 15.85 -9.84 -11.40
C THR A 129 14.76 -10.24 -10.42
N GLU A 130 14.91 -9.82 -9.18
CA GLU A 130 13.99 -10.13 -8.09
C GLU A 130 13.59 -8.86 -7.33
N PHE A 131 12.34 -8.82 -6.85
CA PHE A 131 11.84 -7.77 -5.99
C PHE A 131 11.50 -8.37 -4.63
N GLY A 132 12.17 -7.91 -3.59
CA GLY A 132 12.02 -8.45 -2.23
C GLY A 132 12.91 -9.66 -1.91
N GLY A 133 13.68 -10.13 -2.89
CA GLY A 133 14.59 -11.29 -2.80
C GLY A 133 13.87 -12.63 -2.86
#